data_AF-A0A7Y0HUI0-F1
#
_entry.id   AF-A0A7Y0HUI0-F1
#
_cell.length_a   1.000
_cell.length_b   1.000
_cell.length_c   1.000
_cell.angle_alpha   90.00
_cell.angle_beta   90.00
_cell.angle_gamma   90.00
#
_symmetry.space_group_name_H-M   'P 1'
#
loop_
_entity.id
_entity.type
_entity.pdbx_description
1 polymer ?
#
loop_
_entity_poly.entity_id
_entity_poly.type
_entity_poly.pdbx_seq_one_letter_code
_entity_poly.pdbx_strand_id
1 'polypeptide(L)'
;MFDDSLDPFATASFFDPFITIAFVVVLLGFVAFVIAIPIRLVKDRKEIRQAWEDGYQHALSVHGIAYTKFDMDLSLGDHKASSRSESWEAGYRAALERHHLPLSERDSQELWHNPHRQADAARIIARTSHGGNTYHHMP
;
A
#
# COMPACT_ATOMS: atom_id res chain seq x y z
N MET A 1 6.47 -57.58 -36.55
CA MET A 1 5.58 -56.48 -36.97
C MET A 1 5.15 -55.81 -35.69
N PHE A 2 5.92 -54.83 -35.22
CA PHE A 2 5.63 -54.10 -33.99
C PHE A 2 4.87 -52.84 -34.40
N ASP A 3 3.71 -52.70 -33.78
CA ASP A 3 2.78 -51.59 -33.95
C ASP A 3 3.42 -50.36 -33.27
N ASP A 4 3.94 -49.45 -34.08
CA ASP A 4 4.37 -48.11 -33.66
C ASP A 4 3.11 -47.27 -33.39
N SER A 5 2.41 -47.58 -32.29
CA SER A 5 1.38 -46.70 -31.75
C SER A 5 2.08 -45.48 -31.18
N LEU A 6 2.31 -44.50 -32.06
CA LEU A 6 2.77 -43.16 -31.75
C LEU A 6 1.98 -42.60 -30.57
N ASP A 7 2.63 -42.44 -29.42
CA ASP A 7 2.13 -41.62 -28.32
C ASP A 7 1.83 -40.21 -28.87
N PRO A 8 0.56 -39.78 -28.96
CA PRO A 8 0.22 -38.47 -29.54
C PRO A 8 0.61 -37.30 -28.61
N PHE A 9 1.29 -37.58 -27.50
CA PHE A 9 1.66 -36.61 -26.46
C PHE A 9 3.16 -36.30 -26.39
N ALA A 10 4.02 -36.93 -27.21
CA ALA A 10 5.47 -36.90 -26.98
C ALA A 10 6.31 -36.06 -27.97
N THR A 11 5.72 -35.29 -28.88
CA THR A 11 6.51 -34.51 -29.88
C THR A 11 6.12 -33.03 -29.97
N ALA A 12 5.89 -32.39 -28.83
CA ALA A 12 6.19 -30.95 -28.75
C ALA A 12 7.71 -30.82 -28.86
N SER A 13 8.22 -30.52 -30.05
CA SER A 13 9.66 -30.32 -30.26
C SER A 13 10.15 -29.24 -29.30
N PHE A 14 10.98 -29.64 -28.33
CA PHE A 14 11.65 -28.75 -27.39
C PHE A 14 12.48 -27.64 -28.08
N PHE A 15 12.72 -27.79 -29.39
CA PHE A 15 13.43 -26.85 -30.27
C PHE A 15 12.52 -26.06 -31.21
N ASP A 16 11.20 -26.05 -30.99
CA ASP A 16 10.34 -25.12 -31.72
C ASP A 16 10.66 -23.68 -31.24
N PRO A 17 11.15 -22.79 -32.13
CA PRO A 17 11.47 -21.42 -31.77
C PRO A 17 10.26 -20.68 -31.22
N PHE A 18 9.03 -21.01 -31.64
CA PHE A 18 7.82 -20.40 -31.11
C PHE A 18 7.54 -20.82 -29.67
N ILE A 19 7.76 -22.09 -29.32
CA ILE A 19 7.61 -22.59 -27.94
C ILE A 19 8.67 -21.95 -27.03
N THR A 20 9.90 -21.83 -27.54
CA THR A 20 11.01 -21.21 -26.80
C THR A 20 10.75 -19.72 -26.56
N ILE A 21 10.31 -18.98 -27.59
CA ILE A 21 9.95 -17.56 -27.46
C ILE A 21 8.80 -17.38 -26.48
N ALA A 22 7.75 -18.22 -26.55
CA ALA A 22 6.64 -18.18 -25.61
C ALA A 22 7.12 -18.38 -24.17
N PHE A 23 8.00 -19.35 -23.93
CA PHE A 23 8.61 -19.58 -22.61
C PHE A 23 9.42 -18.38 -22.13
N VAL A 24 10.23 -17.76 -22.99
CA VAL A 24 11.02 -16.58 -22.65
C VAL A 24 10.11 -15.39 -22.30
N VAL A 25 9.04 -15.16 -23.05
CA VAL A 25 8.07 -14.09 -22.76
C VAL A 25 7.36 -14.33 -21.41
N VAL A 26 6.92 -15.57 -21.16
CA VAL A 26 6.29 -15.95 -19.88
C VAL A 26 7.28 -15.78 -18.72
N LEU A 27 8.54 -16.21 -18.90
CA LEU A 27 9.58 -16.06 -17.89
C LEU A 27 9.88 -14.60 -17.59
N LEU A 28 10.01 -13.74 -18.61
CA LEU A 28 10.22 -12.31 -18.43
C LEU A 28 9.03 -11.64 -17.72
N GLY A 29 7.81 -12.03 -18.06
CA GLY A 29 6.59 -11.57 -17.37
C GLY A 29 6.58 -11.99 -15.90
N PHE A 30 6.96 -13.23 -15.60
CA PHE A 30 7.06 -13.74 -14.23
C PHE A 30 8.14 -13.03 -13.43
N VAL A 31 9.33 -12.83 -14.00
CA VAL A 31 10.42 -12.06 -13.36
C VAL A 31 9.97 -10.62 -13.07
N ALA A 32 9.30 -9.96 -14.02
CA ALA A 32 8.76 -8.62 -13.80
C ALA A 32 7.71 -8.60 -12.67
N PHE A 33 6.84 -9.61 -12.59
CA PHE A 33 5.83 -9.73 -11.54
C PHE A 33 6.45 -9.94 -10.15
N VAL A 34 7.42 -10.87 -10.04
CA VAL A 34 8.14 -11.19 -8.80
C VAL A 34 8.90 -9.97 -8.26
N ILE A 35 9.40 -9.09 -9.13
CA ILE A 35 10.10 -7.87 -8.73
C ILE A 35 9.12 -6.74 -8.42
N ALA A 36 8.07 -6.55 -9.23
CA ALA A 36 7.17 -5.41 -9.12
C ALA A 36 6.32 -5.44 -7.84
N ILE A 37 5.84 -6.61 -7.42
CA ILE A 37 5.00 -6.74 -6.21
C ILE A 37 5.73 -6.31 -4.93
N PRO A 38 6.90 -6.87 -4.57
CA PRO A 38 7.59 -6.48 -3.36
C PRO A 38 8.01 -5.01 -3.39
N ILE A 39 8.40 -4.47 -4.55
CA ILE A 39 8.71 -3.03 -4.68
C ILE A 39 7.48 -2.18 -4.38
N ARG A 40 6.30 -2.53 -4.92
CA ARG A 40 5.04 -1.81 -4.62
C ARG A 40 4.70 -1.89 -3.13
N LEU A 41 4.81 -3.07 -2.51
CA LEU A 41 4.54 -3.25 -1.09
C LEU A 41 5.48 -2.42 -0.19
N VAL A 42 6.77 -2.37 -0.53
CA VAL A 42 7.75 -1.53 0.20
C VAL A 42 7.45 -0.06 0.01
N LYS A 43 7.06 0.36 -1.19
CA LYS A 43 6.71 1.76 -1.48
C LYS A 43 5.46 2.20 -0.70
N ASP A 44 4.39 1.41 -0.72
CA ASP A 44 3.17 1.71 0.05
C ASP A 44 3.47 1.82 1.56
N ARG A 45 4.31 0.94 2.12
CA ARG A 45 4.73 1.03 3.53
C ARG A 45 5.54 2.30 3.84
N LYS A 46 6.42 2.71 2.93
CA LYS A 46 7.17 3.97 3.06
C LYS A 46 6.25 5.17 3.04
N GLU A 47 5.26 5.19 2.15
CA GLU A 47 4.29 6.29 2.06
C GLU A 47 3.40 6.38 3.32
N ILE A 48 2.98 5.24 3.89
CA ILE A 48 2.22 5.21 5.16
C ILE A 48 3.08 5.74 6.32
N ARG A 49 4.35 5.32 6.38
CA ARG A 49 5.30 5.84 7.38
C ARG A 49 5.49 7.35 7.22
N GLN A 50 5.72 7.82 5.99
CA GLN A 50 5.90 9.24 5.72
C GLN A 50 4.66 10.06 6.12
N ALA A 51 3.45 9.56 5.86
CA ALA A 51 2.23 10.23 6.30
C ALA A 51 2.14 10.37 7.83
N TRP A 52 2.61 9.38 8.59
CA TRP A 52 2.73 9.49 10.05
C TRP A 52 3.74 10.57 10.46
N GLU A 53 4.91 10.60 9.81
CA GLU A 53 5.96 11.60 10.08
C GLU A 53 5.46 13.02 9.77
N ASP A 54 4.75 13.19 8.66
CA ASP A 54 4.14 14.46 8.23
C ASP A 54 3.09 14.93 9.24
N GLY A 55 2.25 14.01 9.76
CA GLY A 55 1.23 14.34 10.78
C GLY A 55 1.85 14.77 12.11
N TYR A 56 2.91 14.08 12.54
CA TYR A 56 3.67 14.41 13.74
C TYR A 56 4.33 15.79 13.63
N GLN A 57 5.02 16.05 12.52
CA GLN A 57 5.65 17.35 12.25
C GLN A 57 4.61 18.48 12.19
N HIS A 58 3.47 18.23 11.53
CA HIS A 58 2.41 19.23 11.39
C HIS A 58 1.86 19.65 12.76
N ALA A 59 1.57 18.70 13.65
CA ALA A 59 1.14 19.00 15.02
C ALA A 59 2.15 19.89 15.75
N LEU A 60 3.44 19.56 15.72
CA LEU A 60 4.46 20.40 16.36
C LEU A 60 4.51 21.80 15.77
N SER A 61 4.36 21.92 14.44
CA SER A 61 4.33 23.22 13.77
C SER A 61 3.12 24.08 14.19
N VAL A 62 1.93 23.47 14.35
CA VAL A 62 0.69 24.12 14.80
C VAL A 62 0.86 24.71 16.19
N HIS A 63 1.61 24.01 17.05
CA HIS A 63 1.90 24.41 18.43
C HIS A 63 3.22 25.18 18.60
N GLY A 64 3.96 25.48 17.52
CA GLY A 64 5.21 26.23 17.57
C GLY A 64 6.38 25.50 18.24
N ILE A 65 6.33 24.17 18.31
CA ILE A 65 7.39 23.34 18.87
C ILE A 65 8.37 22.98 17.76
N ALA A 66 9.67 23.15 18.01
CA ALA A 66 10.70 22.76 17.05
C ALA A 66 10.72 21.24 16.89
N TYR A 67 10.59 20.78 15.65
CA TYR A 67 10.69 19.36 15.33
C TYR A 67 12.13 18.86 15.51
N THR A 68 12.30 17.76 16.24
CA THR A 68 13.55 17.00 16.26
C THR A 68 13.29 15.58 15.78
N LYS A 69 14.20 15.08 14.93
CA LYS A 69 14.10 13.71 14.39
C LYS A 69 14.21 12.63 15.48
N PHE A 70 14.83 12.95 16.61
CA PHE A 70 15.00 12.03 17.73
C PHE A 70 13.68 11.74 18.47
N ASP A 71 12.83 12.74 18.66
CA ASP A 71 11.52 12.56 19.29
C ASP A 71 10.60 11.63 18.49
N MET A 72 10.79 11.65 17.17
CA MET A 72 10.03 10.86 16.20
C MET A 72 10.34 9.35 16.29
N ASP A 73 11.62 8.98 16.37
CA ASP A 73 12.04 7.56 16.38
C ASP A 73 11.56 6.82 17.65
N LEU A 74 11.27 7.55 18.73
CA LEU A 74 10.72 7.00 19.98
C LEU A 74 9.21 6.74 19.92
N SER A 75 8.45 7.53 19.17
CA SER A 75 6.98 7.37 19.07
C SER A 75 6.51 6.61 17.84
N LEU A 76 7.42 6.25 16.93
CA LEU A 76 7.12 5.44 15.72
C LEU A 76 6.82 3.96 16.02
N GLY A 77 6.77 3.56 17.30
CA GLY A 77 6.57 2.19 17.74
C GLY A 77 5.33 1.53 17.11
N ASP A 78 5.55 0.33 16.54
CA ASP A 78 4.60 -0.65 15.96
C ASP A 78 3.23 -0.13 15.48
N HIS A 79 3.21 1.01 14.79
CA HIS A 79 1.97 1.62 14.34
C HIS A 79 1.41 0.91 13.12
N LYS A 80 0.33 0.14 13.33
CA LYS A 80 -0.40 -0.59 12.28
C LYS A 80 -1.51 0.30 11.69
N ALA A 81 -1.12 1.38 11.02
CA ALA A 81 -2.07 2.16 10.22
C ALA A 81 -2.39 1.42 8.90
N SER A 82 -3.67 1.35 8.55
CA SER A 82 -4.11 0.67 7.32
C SER A 82 -4.14 1.60 6.10
N SER A 83 -4.14 2.92 6.35
CA SER A 83 -4.19 3.97 5.33
C SER A 83 -3.24 5.13 5.67
N ARG A 84 -3.00 6.02 4.70
CA ARG A 84 -2.15 7.21 4.92
C ARG A 84 -2.86 8.23 5.81
N SER A 85 -4.17 8.38 5.65
CA SER A 85 -4.99 9.26 6.48
C SER A 85 -4.95 8.84 7.95
N GLU A 86 -5.12 7.55 8.24
CA GLU A 86 -5.03 7.02 9.61
C GLU A 86 -3.63 7.23 10.17
N SER A 87 -2.60 6.97 9.36
CA SER A 87 -1.21 7.16 9.76
C SER A 87 -0.92 8.61 10.14
N TRP A 88 -1.41 9.56 9.35
CA TRP A 88 -1.24 10.99 9.61
C TRP A 88 -1.97 11.45 10.88
N GLU A 89 -3.22 11.04 11.09
CA GLU A 89 -3.97 11.37 12.32
C GLU A 89 -3.31 10.76 13.56
N ALA A 90 -2.79 9.55 13.43
CA ALA A 90 -2.01 8.89 14.47
C ALA A 90 -0.73 9.65 14.82
N GLY A 91 0.04 10.08 13.82
CA GLY A 91 1.24 10.89 14.03
C GLY A 91 0.93 12.21 14.72
N TYR A 92 -0.14 12.88 14.30
CA TYR A 92 -0.62 14.12 14.92
C TYR A 92 -0.95 13.92 16.40
N ARG A 93 -1.74 12.88 16.73
CA ARG A 93 -2.10 12.58 18.13
C ARG A 93 -0.91 12.15 18.97
N ALA A 94 0.02 11.39 18.40
CA ALA A 94 1.24 10.99 19.10
C ALA A 94 2.10 12.20 19.49
N ALA A 95 2.17 13.23 18.63
CA ALA A 95 2.85 14.48 18.96
C ALA A 95 2.16 15.21 20.12
N LEU A 96 0.82 15.30 20.10
CA LEU A 96 0.07 15.92 21.20
C LEU A 96 0.31 15.20 22.53
N GLU A 97 0.21 13.87 22.53
CA GLU A 97 0.42 13.05 23.74
C GLU A 97 1.86 13.20 24.27
N ARG A 98 2.85 13.12 23.38
CA ARG A 98 4.27 13.19 23.74
C ARG A 98 4.66 14.52 24.37
N HIS A 99 4.07 15.61 23.89
CA HIS A 99 4.33 16.97 24.37
C HIS A 99 3.29 17.45 25.40
N HIS A 100 2.43 16.55 25.89
CA HIS A 100 1.37 16.86 26.86
C HIS A 100 0.46 18.03 26.44
N LEU A 101 0.19 18.13 25.15
CA LEU A 101 -0.70 19.15 24.58
C LEU A 101 -2.14 18.65 24.58
N PRO A 102 -3.10 19.42 25.12
CA PRO A 102 -4.50 19.06 25.05
C PRO A 102 -5.03 19.20 23.62
N LEU A 103 -5.90 18.29 23.20
CA LEU A 103 -6.59 18.39 21.92
C LEU A 103 -7.50 19.63 21.92
N SER A 104 -7.14 20.63 21.11
CA SER A 104 -7.90 21.87 20.98
C SER A 104 -8.94 21.81 19.84
N GLU A 105 -9.81 22.82 19.78
CA GLU A 105 -10.73 23.00 18.66
C GLU A 105 -9.97 23.20 17.34
N ARG A 106 -8.84 23.92 17.39
CA ARG A 106 -7.95 24.09 16.24
C ARG A 106 -7.42 22.74 15.77
N ASP A 107 -6.96 21.88 16.67
CA ASP A 107 -6.46 20.53 16.32
C ASP A 107 -7.55 19.66 15.69
N SER A 108 -8.79 19.81 16.15
CA SER A 108 -9.93 19.12 15.56
C SER A 108 -10.18 19.57 14.11
N GLN A 109 -9.98 20.87 13.82
CA GLN A 109 -10.04 21.39 12.46
C GLN A 109 -8.86 20.89 11.61
N GLU A 110 -7.64 20.84 12.15
CA GLU A 110 -6.47 20.29 11.44
C GLU A 110 -6.67 18.80 11.09
N LEU A 111 -7.17 18.00 12.05
CA LEU A 111 -7.54 16.60 11.81
C LEU A 111 -8.65 16.45 10.77
N TRP A 112 -9.62 17.38 10.75
CA TRP A 112 -10.67 17.38 9.73
C TRP A 112 -10.11 17.61 8.32
N HIS A 113 -9.13 18.52 8.20
CA HIS A 113 -8.47 18.89 6.95
C HIS A 113 -7.25 18.03 6.60
N ASN A 114 -7.16 16.82 7.14
CA ASN A 114 -6.10 15.87 6.84
C ASN A 114 -5.88 15.72 5.32
N PRO A 115 -4.68 16.03 4.80
CA PRO A 115 -4.40 16.08 3.36
C PRO A 115 -4.52 14.71 2.67
N HIS A 116 -4.42 13.61 3.42
CA HIS A 116 -4.49 12.26 2.87
C HIS A 116 -5.92 11.70 2.79
N ARG A 117 -6.92 12.34 3.42
CA ARG A 117 -8.33 11.86 3.42
C ARG A 117 -8.92 11.73 2.02
N GLN A 118 -8.69 12.70 1.14
CA GLN A 118 -9.27 12.67 -0.22
C GLN A 118 -8.70 11.52 -1.06
N ALA A 119 -7.39 11.31 -0.99
CA ALA A 119 -6.72 10.25 -1.72
C ALA A 119 -7.15 8.86 -1.24
N ASP A 120 -7.35 8.68 0.07
CA ASP A 120 -7.82 7.42 0.65
C ASP A 120 -9.32 7.19 0.39
N ALA A 121 -10.15 8.24 0.42
CA ALA A 121 -11.55 8.16 0.00
C ALA A 121 -11.70 7.69 -1.46
N ALA A 122 -10.89 8.25 -2.38
CA ALA A 122 -10.87 7.81 -3.77
C ALA A 122 -10.44 6.33 -3.90
N ARG A 123 -9.49 5.87 -3.08
CA ARG A 123 -9.03 4.47 -3.04
C ARG A 123 -10.13 3.52 -2.55
N ILE A 124 -10.89 3.93 -1.53
CA ILE A 124 -12.03 3.16 -1.00
C ILE A 124 -13.13 3.07 -2.05
N ILE A 125 -13.49 4.18 -2.69
CA ILE A 125 -14.50 4.23 -3.76
C ILE A 125 -14.08 3.36 -4.97
N ALA A 126 -12.81 3.39 -5.36
CA ALA A 126 -12.29 2.54 -6.43
C ALA A 126 -12.39 1.04 -6.07
N ARG A 127 -12.14 0.67 -4.80
CA ARG A 127 -12.26 -0.70 -4.31
C ARG A 127 -13.73 -1.16 -4.25
N THR A 128 -14.65 -0.31 -3.81
CA THR A 128 -16.08 -0.66 -3.72
C THR A 128 -16.77 -0.66 -5.09
N SER A 129 -16.39 0.23 -6.00
CA SER A 129 -16.91 0.24 -7.38
C SER A 129 -16.48 -0.97 -8.22
N HIS A 130 -15.30 -1.54 -7.96
CA HIS A 130 -14.87 -2.79 -8.62
C HIS A 130 -15.39 -4.07 -7.96
N GLY A 131 -15.90 -4.00 -6.72
CA GLY A 131 -16.55 -5.11 -6.01
C GLY A 131 -18.08 -5.11 -6.09
N GLY A 132 -18.69 -4.10 -6.71
CA GLY A 132 -20.12 -3.84 -6.68
C GLY A 132 -21.01 -4.64 -7.64
N ASN A 133 -20.59 -5.83 -8.09
CA ASN A 133 -21.41 -6.69 -8.96
C ASN A 133 -21.93 -7.96 -8.25
N THR A 134 -21.94 -7.98 -6.92
CA THR A 134 -22.49 -9.08 -6.12
C THR A 134 -23.40 -8.55 -5.01
N TYR A 135 -24.45 -7.83 -5.39
CA TYR A 135 -25.67 -7.78 -4.59
C TYR A 135 -26.78 -8.42 -5.41
N HIS A 136 -26.77 -9.75 -5.41
CA HIS A 136 -27.95 -10.50 -5.80
C HIS A 136 -29.07 -10.11 -4.83
N HIS A 137 -30.10 -9.49 -5.40
CA HIS A 137 -31.47 -9.59 -4.92
C HIS A 137 -31.70 -10.98 -4.31
N MET A 138 -32.05 -11.01 -3.03
CA MET A 138 -32.89 -12.09 -2.53
C MET A 138 -34.14 -11.47 -1.90
N PRO A 139 -35.30 -12.11 -2.16
CA PRO A 139 -36.64 -11.55 -2.01
C PRO A 139 -37.08 -11.35 -0.56
#